data_AF-A0A954XXQ7-F1
#
_entry.id   AF-A0A954XXQ7-F1
#
_cell.length_a   1.000
_cell.length_b   1.000
_cell.length_c   1.000
_cell.angle_alpha   90.00
_cell.angle_beta   90.00
_cell.angle_gamma   90.00
#
_symmetry.space_group_name_H-M   'P 1'
#
loop_
_entity.id
_entity.type
_entity.pdbx_description
1 polymer ?
#
loop_
_entity_poly.entity_id
_entity_poly.type
_entity_poly.pdbx_seq_one_letter_code
_entity_poly.pdbx_strand_id
1 'polypeptide(L)'
;MKSSTSERLIAVASAFVAVAILGVFVVAERTGDVSATSLPDLEADVRMQFDLALRTDLPAYDARTAALDDVIDAFLASPQSPADQALLAQWFHQAIRRTMPGALKPLEPTPSFGVLAATETVERNEPTDLVEVEVADPAAAAGWENWQPEQTIVGAQSETEPVVGDVATSPQTADEASEVTAVAPDVDDDDDVIVLESDRPWPPVVGGPVPELAAPPADEPSRPTTVAVAVSHVGSARPAPATSIAESVDVNLAELRARTAGYHAGLRNVAATITNAGDRLTLAEADAAVSELERLANLYDFVQLYYDSLTPSEAARVDGPRSPVETARRVEAALQRVAIAPDGEFDPFDAEAAKPLVKLRNRVRAIIDR
;
A
#
# COMPACT_ATOMS: atom_id res chain seq x y z
N MET A 1 -72.62 9.23 -29.45
CA MET A 1 -71.73 9.90 -28.48
C MET A 1 -71.67 9.08 -27.18
N LYS A 2 -70.91 7.97 -27.18
CA LYS A 2 -70.58 7.16 -25.99
C LYS A 2 -69.27 6.43 -26.28
N SER A 3 -68.14 7.14 -26.20
CA SER A 3 -66.79 6.55 -26.38
C SER A 3 -65.68 7.55 -26.03
N SER A 4 -65.66 8.09 -24.80
CA SER A 4 -64.45 8.77 -24.31
C SER A 4 -64.09 8.41 -22.88
N THR A 5 -65.05 7.85 -22.12
CA THR A 5 -64.81 7.39 -20.75
C THR A 5 -64.11 6.03 -20.72
N SER A 6 -64.37 5.14 -21.68
CA SER A 6 -63.75 3.80 -21.72
C SER A 6 -62.28 3.83 -22.12
N GLU A 7 -61.87 4.70 -23.06
CA GLU A 7 -60.45 4.83 -23.45
C GLU A 7 -59.59 5.41 -22.33
N ARG A 8 -60.12 6.39 -21.58
CA ARG A 8 -59.39 6.97 -20.44
C ARG A 8 -59.21 5.98 -19.30
N LEU A 9 -60.17 5.08 -19.09
CA LEU A 9 -60.09 4.05 -18.06
C LEU A 9 -59.08 2.95 -18.44
N ILE A 10 -58.99 2.59 -19.72
CA ILE A 10 -58.01 1.60 -20.21
C ILE A 10 -56.58 2.17 -20.15
N ALA A 11 -56.38 3.46 -20.50
CA ALA A 11 -55.07 4.10 -20.43
C ALA A 11 -54.55 4.24 -18.99
N VAL A 12 -55.43 4.55 -18.03
CA VAL A 12 -55.05 4.61 -16.61
C VAL A 12 -54.75 3.21 -16.07
N ALA A 13 -55.56 2.20 -16.42
CA ALA A 13 -55.31 0.83 -16.01
C ALA A 13 -53.99 0.27 -16.58
N SER A 14 -53.63 0.58 -17.83
CA SER A 14 -52.36 0.13 -18.41
C SER A 14 -51.14 0.81 -17.78
N ALA A 15 -51.26 2.09 -17.39
CA ALA A 15 -50.20 2.79 -16.66
C ALA A 15 -49.95 2.18 -15.27
N PHE A 16 -51.01 1.80 -14.54
CA PHE A 16 -50.86 1.12 -13.25
C PHE A 16 -50.29 -0.29 -13.37
N VAL A 17 -50.62 -1.04 -14.43
CA VAL A 17 -50.02 -2.36 -14.69
C VAL A 17 -48.54 -2.22 -15.08
N ALA A 18 -48.15 -1.21 -15.86
CA ALA A 18 -46.75 -0.95 -16.19
C ALA A 18 -45.92 -0.56 -14.95
N VAL A 19 -46.50 0.25 -14.04
CA VAL A 19 -45.85 0.59 -12.76
C VAL A 19 -45.80 -0.61 -11.81
N ALA A 20 -46.81 -1.47 -11.80
CA ALA A 20 -46.80 -2.69 -11.01
C ALA A 20 -45.76 -3.72 -11.52
N ILE A 21 -45.58 -3.85 -12.83
CA ILE A 21 -44.54 -4.71 -13.41
C ILE A 21 -43.14 -4.17 -13.08
N LEU A 22 -42.94 -2.84 -13.10
CA LEU A 22 -41.68 -2.23 -12.67
C LEU A 22 -41.44 -2.36 -11.15
N GLY A 23 -42.50 -2.37 -10.34
CA GLY A 23 -42.39 -2.56 -8.88
C GLY A 23 -41.96 -3.96 -8.44
N VAL A 24 -42.29 -5.00 -9.21
CA VAL A 24 -41.91 -6.40 -8.89
C VAL A 24 -40.44 -6.69 -9.21
N PHE A 25 -39.81 -5.94 -10.12
CA PHE A 25 -38.38 -6.13 -10.44
C PHE A 25 -37.40 -5.47 -9.45
N VAL A 26 -37.87 -4.68 -8.48
CA VAL A 26 -37.01 -4.03 -7.47
C VAL A 26 -36.87 -4.85 -6.18
N VAL A 27 -37.64 -5.94 -6.02
CA VAL A 27 -37.52 -6.87 -4.88
C VAL A 27 -37.43 -8.32 -5.38
N ALA A 28 -36.71 -8.55 -6.48
CA ALA A 28 -36.04 -9.83 -6.65
C ALA A 28 -34.71 -9.69 -5.93
N GLU A 29 -34.62 -10.30 -4.74
CA GLU A 29 -33.33 -10.57 -4.09
C GLU A 29 -32.41 -11.13 -5.16
N ARG A 30 -31.36 -10.38 -5.47
CA ARG A 30 -30.29 -10.79 -6.37
C ARG A 30 -29.49 -11.86 -5.61
N THR A 31 -30.06 -13.05 -5.48
CA THR A 31 -29.41 -14.28 -5.02
C THR A 31 -28.61 -14.94 -6.15
N GLY A 32 -28.58 -14.32 -7.34
CA GLY A 32 -27.54 -14.59 -8.31
C GLY A 32 -26.22 -14.21 -7.67
N ASP A 33 -25.35 -15.22 -7.55
CA ASP A 33 -23.98 -15.25 -7.08
C ASP A 33 -23.14 -14.16 -7.78
N VAL A 34 -23.41 -12.88 -7.45
CA VAL A 34 -22.52 -11.77 -7.75
C VAL A 34 -21.33 -12.08 -6.87
N SER A 35 -20.31 -12.72 -7.45
CA SER A 35 -19.05 -13.09 -6.80
C SER A 35 -18.79 -12.06 -5.72
N ALA A 36 -19.01 -12.44 -4.46
CA ALA A 36 -19.07 -11.51 -3.35
C ALA A 36 -17.77 -10.72 -3.41
N THR A 37 -17.85 -9.47 -3.88
CA THR A 37 -16.64 -8.68 -4.11
C THR A 37 -15.99 -8.60 -2.76
N SER A 38 -14.80 -9.18 -2.65
CA SER A 38 -14.20 -9.36 -1.35
C SER A 38 -13.93 -7.97 -0.78
N LEU A 39 -14.13 -7.80 0.53
CA LEU A 39 -13.83 -6.52 1.19
C LEU A 39 -12.41 -6.00 0.85
N PRO A 40 -11.37 -6.86 0.78
CA PRO A 40 -10.05 -6.46 0.30
C PRO A 40 -10.04 -5.85 -1.11
N ASP A 41 -10.81 -6.40 -2.06
CA ASP A 41 -10.88 -5.87 -3.42
C ASP A 41 -11.51 -4.48 -3.43
N LEU A 42 -12.58 -4.27 -2.65
CA LEU A 42 -13.23 -2.97 -2.51
C LEU A 42 -12.33 -1.93 -1.85
N GLU A 43 -11.54 -2.32 -0.84
CA GLU A 43 -10.55 -1.43 -0.23
C GLU A 43 -9.48 -1.03 -1.26
N ALA A 44 -8.95 -1.99 -2.01
CA ALA A 44 -7.97 -1.74 -3.07
C ALA A 44 -8.52 -0.78 -4.13
N ASP A 45 -9.77 -0.97 -4.55
CA ASP A 45 -10.47 -0.08 -5.48
C ASP A 45 -10.59 1.35 -4.94
N VAL A 46 -10.96 1.52 -3.66
CA VAL A 46 -11.04 2.85 -3.02
C VAL A 46 -9.66 3.52 -3.01
N ARG A 47 -8.61 2.80 -2.59
CA ARG A 47 -7.23 3.33 -2.57
C ARG A 47 -6.77 3.73 -3.97
N MET A 48 -7.04 2.90 -4.99
CA MET A 48 -6.73 3.21 -6.38
C MET A 48 -7.46 4.49 -6.85
N GLN A 49 -8.73 4.67 -6.49
CA GLN A 49 -9.47 5.90 -6.83
C GLN A 49 -8.88 7.14 -6.15
N PHE A 50 -8.39 7.01 -4.91
CA PHE A 50 -7.73 8.12 -4.22
C PHE A 50 -6.39 8.46 -4.88
N ASP A 51 -5.60 7.46 -5.25
CA ASP A 51 -4.33 7.63 -5.98
C ASP A 51 -4.53 8.30 -7.35
N LEU A 52 -5.67 8.07 -8.02
CA LEU A 52 -6.02 8.81 -9.23
C LEU A 52 -6.30 10.29 -8.94
N ALA A 53 -6.95 10.60 -7.81
CA ALA A 53 -7.25 11.96 -7.37
C ALA A 53 -6.00 12.75 -6.90
N LEU A 54 -4.98 12.05 -6.40
CA LEU A 54 -3.68 12.62 -5.98
C LEU A 54 -3.07 13.55 -7.04
N ARG A 55 -3.27 13.24 -8.32
CA ARG A 55 -2.74 14.04 -9.44
C ARG A 55 -3.29 15.46 -9.51
N THR A 56 -4.45 15.70 -8.88
CA THR A 56 -5.17 16.98 -8.96
C THR A 56 -5.16 17.76 -7.64
N ASP A 57 -5.19 17.09 -6.49
CA ASP A 57 -5.33 17.74 -5.18
C ASP A 57 -4.70 16.87 -4.06
N LEU A 58 -3.49 17.21 -3.64
CA LEU A 58 -2.74 16.50 -2.61
C LEU A 58 -3.39 16.63 -1.21
N PRO A 59 -3.77 17.83 -0.73
CA PRO A 59 -4.49 17.93 0.56
C PRO A 59 -5.78 17.10 0.62
N ALA A 60 -6.55 17.04 -0.47
CA ALA A 60 -7.76 16.22 -0.50
C ALA A 60 -7.44 14.71 -0.49
N TYR A 61 -6.33 14.29 -1.09
CA TYR A 61 -5.85 12.91 -1.01
C TYR A 61 -5.51 12.51 0.42
N ASP A 62 -4.72 13.33 1.13
CA ASP A 62 -4.32 13.05 2.50
C ASP A 62 -5.54 12.94 3.42
N ALA A 63 -6.48 13.88 3.31
CA ALA A 63 -7.71 13.87 4.10
C ALA A 63 -8.58 12.62 3.83
N ARG A 64 -8.65 12.16 2.58
CA ARG A 64 -9.42 10.96 2.20
C ARG A 64 -8.75 9.69 2.68
N THR A 65 -7.43 9.63 2.57
CA THR A 65 -6.64 8.47 3.05
C THR A 65 -6.77 8.33 4.57
N ALA A 66 -6.65 9.43 5.31
CA ALA A 66 -6.88 9.45 6.75
C ALA A 66 -8.31 8.98 7.11
N ALA A 67 -9.34 9.45 6.39
CA ALA A 67 -10.71 9.02 6.62
C ALA A 67 -10.95 7.53 6.31
N LEU A 68 -10.26 6.97 5.30
CA LEU A 68 -10.30 5.54 5.00
C LEU A 68 -9.65 4.73 6.13
N ASP A 69 -8.47 5.14 6.57
CA ASP A 69 -7.75 4.46 7.66
C ASP A 69 -8.57 4.51 8.97
N ASP A 70 -9.20 5.65 9.30
CA ASP A 70 -10.11 5.77 10.45
C ASP A 70 -11.30 4.78 10.38
N VAL A 71 -11.86 4.57 9.19
CA VAL A 71 -12.97 3.62 8.97
C VAL A 71 -12.50 2.17 9.12
N ILE A 72 -11.32 1.85 8.59
CA ILE A 72 -10.71 0.53 8.71
C ILE A 72 -10.41 0.24 10.18
N ASP A 73 -9.81 1.17 10.91
CA ASP A 73 -9.51 1.02 12.34
C ASP A 73 -10.79 0.83 13.17
N ALA A 74 -11.84 1.61 12.89
CA ALA A 74 -13.14 1.45 13.54
C ALA A 74 -13.78 0.09 13.25
N PHE A 75 -13.64 -0.42 12.02
CA PHE A 75 -14.10 -1.77 11.66
C PHE A 75 -13.28 -2.86 12.35
N LEU A 76 -11.95 -2.73 12.41
CA LEU A 76 -11.07 -3.68 13.07
C LEU A 76 -11.33 -3.75 14.59
N ALA A 77 -11.74 -2.65 15.20
CA ALA A 77 -12.17 -2.59 16.60
C ALA A 77 -13.57 -3.18 16.86
N SER A 78 -14.36 -3.43 15.81
CA SER A 78 -15.70 -4.00 15.92
C SER A 78 -15.67 -5.53 16.07
N PRO A 79 -16.81 -6.18 16.39
CA PRO A 79 -16.95 -7.64 16.32
C PRO A 79 -16.76 -8.23 14.91
N GLN A 80 -16.65 -7.39 13.87
CA GLN A 80 -16.53 -7.78 12.47
C GLN A 80 -17.68 -8.70 12.02
N SER A 81 -18.88 -8.46 12.56
CA SER A 81 -20.07 -9.23 12.24
C SER A 81 -20.44 -9.09 10.76
N PRO A 82 -21.25 -10.01 10.19
CA PRO A 82 -21.73 -9.86 8.81
C PRO A 82 -22.44 -8.53 8.54
N ALA A 83 -23.08 -7.94 9.56
CA ALA A 83 -23.70 -6.62 9.48
C ALA A 83 -22.64 -5.50 9.37
N ASP A 84 -21.56 -5.58 10.14
CA ASP A 84 -20.44 -4.63 10.07
C ASP A 84 -19.74 -4.70 8.72
N GLN A 85 -19.55 -5.92 8.20
CA GLN A 85 -18.98 -6.14 6.86
C GLN A 85 -19.85 -5.51 5.76
N ALA A 86 -21.17 -5.64 5.86
CA ALA A 86 -22.10 -5.01 4.92
C ALA A 86 -22.06 -3.47 5.00
N LEU A 87 -21.95 -2.91 6.21
CA LEU A 87 -21.78 -1.46 6.41
C LEU A 87 -20.45 -0.95 5.80
N LEU A 88 -19.36 -1.69 6.00
CA LEU A 88 -18.06 -1.35 5.43
C LEU A 88 -18.09 -1.40 3.90
N ALA A 89 -18.62 -2.47 3.32
CA ALA A 89 -18.78 -2.61 1.87
C ALA A 89 -19.65 -1.48 1.28
N GLN A 90 -20.74 -1.14 1.96
CA GLN A 90 -21.60 -0.01 1.56
C GLN A 90 -20.84 1.31 1.59
N TRP A 91 -20.03 1.56 2.62
CA TRP A 91 -19.21 2.76 2.73
C TRP A 91 -18.17 2.81 1.60
N PHE A 92 -17.48 1.71 1.28
CA PHE A 92 -16.53 1.64 0.15
C PHE A 92 -17.19 1.96 -1.19
N HIS A 93 -18.36 1.38 -1.47
CA HIS A 93 -19.09 1.71 -2.70
C HIS A 93 -19.48 3.19 -2.78
N GLN A 94 -19.85 3.81 -1.66
CA GLN A 94 -20.15 5.24 -1.62
C GLN A 94 -18.89 6.10 -1.80
N ALA A 95 -17.76 5.69 -1.20
CA ALA A 95 -16.48 6.34 -1.37
C ALA A 95 -16.07 6.35 -2.85
N ILE A 96 -16.07 5.18 -3.52
CA ILE A 96 -15.76 5.04 -4.95
C ILE A 96 -16.64 5.99 -5.80
N ARG A 97 -17.96 6.00 -5.58
CA ARG A 97 -18.89 6.87 -6.32
C ARG A 97 -18.60 8.36 -6.09
N ARG A 98 -18.18 8.73 -4.88
CA ARG A 98 -17.84 10.11 -4.49
C ARG A 98 -16.43 10.54 -4.86
N THR A 99 -15.59 9.64 -5.35
CA THR A 99 -14.24 9.98 -5.80
C THR A 99 -14.03 9.85 -7.29
N MET A 100 -15.06 9.44 -8.03
CA MET A 100 -15.02 9.47 -9.49
C MET A 100 -14.68 10.87 -10.01
N PRO A 101 -13.90 10.97 -11.11
CA PRO A 101 -13.58 12.25 -11.75
C PRO A 101 -14.84 13.08 -12.02
N GLY A 102 -14.80 14.35 -11.59
CA GLY A 102 -15.93 15.28 -11.73
C GLY A 102 -16.89 15.36 -10.54
N ALA A 103 -16.75 14.46 -9.56
CA ALA A 103 -17.50 14.52 -8.30
C ALA A 103 -16.53 14.59 -7.12
N LEU A 104 -15.91 15.74 -6.84
CA LEU A 104 -15.05 15.89 -5.64
C LEU A 104 -15.88 16.17 -4.38
N LYS A 105 -16.78 15.25 -4.04
CA LYS A 105 -17.62 15.40 -2.84
C LYS A 105 -16.83 14.96 -1.59
N PRO A 106 -17.10 15.55 -0.42
CA PRO A 106 -16.58 15.02 0.84
C PRO A 106 -17.09 13.59 1.06
N LEU A 107 -16.24 12.73 1.62
CA LEU A 107 -16.59 11.34 1.97
C LEU A 107 -17.69 11.33 3.03
N GLU A 108 -18.43 10.21 3.11
CA GLU A 108 -19.37 9.98 4.21
C GLU A 108 -18.60 9.83 5.54
N PRO A 109 -19.19 10.24 6.67
CA PRO A 109 -18.58 10.01 7.98
C PRO A 109 -18.45 8.50 8.25
N THR A 110 -17.56 8.16 9.18
CA THR A 110 -17.34 6.78 9.62
C THR A 110 -18.64 6.13 10.09
N PRO A 111 -19.02 4.96 9.54
CA PRO A 111 -20.22 4.27 9.97
C PRO A 111 -20.07 3.76 11.40
N SER A 112 -21.19 3.69 12.13
CA SER A 112 -21.20 3.14 13.48
C SER A 112 -21.23 1.61 13.41
N PHE A 113 -20.07 0.98 13.60
CA PHE A 113 -19.97 -0.47 13.72
C PHE A 113 -20.46 -0.96 15.09
N GLY A 114 -20.77 -2.25 15.17
CA GLY A 114 -21.04 -2.92 16.44
C GLY A 114 -19.88 -2.69 17.42
N VAL A 115 -20.23 -2.47 18.69
CA VAL A 115 -19.23 -2.39 19.76
C VAL A 115 -19.11 -3.80 20.33
N LEU A 116 -17.88 -4.31 20.48
CA LEU A 116 -17.64 -5.50 21.31
C LEU A 116 -18.26 -5.18 22.66
N ALA A 117 -19.36 -5.85 23.02
CA ALA A 117 -19.94 -5.73 24.33
C ALA A 117 -18.81 -6.07 25.29
N ALA A 118 -18.21 -5.04 25.89
CA ALA A 118 -17.14 -5.21 26.85
C ALA A 118 -17.76 -6.13 27.87
N THR A 119 -17.29 -7.38 27.88
CA THR A 119 -17.81 -8.42 28.77
C THR A 119 -17.69 -7.76 30.12
N GLU A 120 -18.82 -7.29 30.63
CA GLU A 120 -18.87 -6.53 31.86
C GLU A 120 -18.38 -7.55 32.86
N THR A 121 -17.10 -7.43 33.21
CA THR A 121 -16.47 -8.28 34.19
C THR A 121 -17.29 -7.97 35.42
N VAL A 122 -18.30 -8.80 35.66
CA VAL A 122 -19.08 -8.78 36.88
C VAL A 122 -18.04 -9.07 37.94
N GLU A 123 -17.48 -7.98 38.47
CA GLU A 123 -16.66 -7.94 39.65
C GLU A 123 -17.60 -8.44 40.75
N ARG A 124 -17.63 -9.77 40.87
CA ARG A 124 -18.19 -10.50 41.98
C ARG A 124 -17.33 -10.12 43.18
N ASN A 125 -17.62 -8.94 43.74
CA ASN A 125 -17.29 -8.58 45.10
C ASN A 125 -18.10 -9.53 46.01
N GLU A 126 -17.65 -10.77 46.11
CA GLU A 126 -17.91 -11.58 47.28
C GLU A 126 -16.92 -11.13 48.36
N PRO A 127 -17.39 -10.52 49.47
CA PRO A 127 -16.53 -10.22 50.60
C PRO A 127 -16.12 -11.57 51.21
N THR A 128 -14.94 -12.05 50.81
CA THR A 128 -14.31 -13.20 51.45
C THR A 128 -13.83 -12.73 52.81
N ASP A 129 -14.49 -13.25 53.84
CA ASP A 129 -14.13 -13.12 55.23
C ASP A 129 -12.63 -13.41 55.43
N LEU A 130 -12.01 -12.50 56.17
CA LEU A 130 -10.61 -12.52 56.54
C LEU A 130 -10.29 -13.79 57.35
N VAL A 131 -9.64 -14.77 56.71
CA VAL A 131 -8.82 -15.75 57.42
C VAL A 131 -7.41 -15.17 57.50
N GLU A 132 -7.09 -14.66 58.68
CA GLU A 132 -5.76 -14.27 59.12
C GLU A 132 -4.82 -15.49 59.04
N VAL A 133 -4.03 -15.56 57.96
CA VAL A 133 -2.93 -16.52 57.83
C VAL A 133 -1.65 -15.84 58.30
N GLU A 134 -1.20 -16.28 59.45
CA GLU A 134 0.05 -15.98 60.13
C GLU A 134 1.25 -16.13 59.17
N VAL A 135 1.96 -15.02 58.97
CA VAL A 135 3.17 -14.92 58.15
C VAL A 135 4.33 -15.55 58.90
N ALA A 136 4.76 -16.73 58.45
CA ALA A 136 6.08 -17.27 58.77
C ALA A 136 7.09 -16.78 57.73
N ASP A 137 7.94 -15.85 58.16
CA ASP A 137 9.23 -15.53 57.57
C ASP A 137 10.14 -16.77 57.64
N PRO A 138 10.75 -17.20 56.51
CA PRO A 138 12.19 -17.29 56.57
C PRO A 138 12.88 -16.79 55.29
N ALA A 139 13.56 -15.67 55.45
CA ALA A 139 14.86 -15.40 54.86
C ALA A 139 15.76 -16.64 54.89
N ALA A 140 16.03 -17.25 53.73
CA ALA A 140 17.29 -17.88 53.32
C ALA A 140 17.13 -18.73 52.04
N ALA A 141 17.37 -18.12 50.88
CA ALA A 141 17.90 -18.83 49.70
C ALA A 141 18.39 -17.80 48.67
N ALA A 142 19.53 -17.18 48.98
CA ALA A 142 20.41 -16.63 47.97
C ALA A 142 20.90 -17.80 47.08
N GLY A 143 20.69 -17.71 45.77
CA GLY A 143 21.08 -18.77 44.83
C GLY A 143 20.53 -18.56 43.43
N TRP A 144 20.73 -17.38 42.86
CA TRP A 144 20.54 -17.14 41.42
C TRP A 144 21.93 -16.92 40.84
N GLU A 145 22.63 -18.06 40.74
CA GLU A 145 23.97 -18.20 40.24
C GLU A 145 23.91 -18.21 38.70
N ASN A 146 24.62 -17.25 38.10
CA ASN A 146 25.21 -17.28 36.76
C ASN A 146 24.53 -18.18 35.71
N TRP A 147 23.61 -17.59 34.93
CA TRP A 147 23.40 -18.04 33.55
C TRP A 147 24.35 -17.26 32.63
N GLN A 148 25.53 -17.83 32.37
CA GLN A 148 26.38 -17.44 31.23
C GLN A 148 26.11 -18.41 30.08
N PRO A 149 25.70 -17.95 28.88
CA PRO A 149 25.71 -18.83 27.72
C PRO A 149 27.16 -19.06 27.30
N GLU A 150 27.59 -20.33 27.39
CA GLU A 150 28.86 -20.82 26.88
C GLU A 150 28.99 -20.48 25.39
N GLN A 151 30.02 -19.70 25.06
CA GLN A 151 30.53 -19.57 23.71
C GLN A 151 31.30 -20.84 23.36
N THR A 152 30.65 -21.77 22.66
CA THR A 152 31.34 -22.88 22.00
C THR A 152 31.95 -22.37 20.70
N ILE A 153 33.21 -21.93 20.79
CA ILE A 153 34.11 -21.82 19.65
C ILE A 153 34.70 -23.21 19.40
N VAL A 154 34.21 -23.91 18.36
CA VAL A 154 34.94 -25.04 17.78
C VAL A 154 35.26 -24.67 16.34
N GLY A 155 36.49 -24.20 16.14
CA GLY A 155 37.16 -24.28 14.86
C GLY A 155 37.66 -25.70 14.65
N ALA A 156 37.36 -26.27 13.49
CA ALA A 156 38.13 -27.37 12.93
C ALA A 156 38.25 -27.13 11.43
N GLN A 157 39.46 -26.75 11.04
CA GLN A 157 39.93 -26.70 9.67
C GLN A 157 39.84 -28.09 9.03
N SER A 158 39.51 -28.13 7.75
CA SER A 158 39.94 -29.22 6.86
C SER A 158 40.10 -28.65 5.45
N GLU A 159 41.33 -28.24 5.17
CA GLU A 159 41.91 -28.27 3.83
C GLU A 159 41.89 -29.71 3.30
N THR A 160 41.32 -29.91 2.10
CA THR A 160 41.78 -30.94 1.16
C THR A 160 41.32 -30.58 -0.26
N GLU A 161 42.22 -29.96 -1.02
CA GLU A 161 42.46 -30.26 -2.45
C GLU A 161 43.82 -31.01 -2.51
N PRO A 162 44.24 -31.65 -3.62
CA PRO A 162 43.62 -31.79 -4.95
C PRO A 162 43.57 -33.26 -5.45
N VAL A 163 42.74 -33.58 -6.44
CA VAL A 163 42.99 -34.73 -7.33
C VAL A 163 42.75 -34.33 -8.78
N VAL A 164 43.87 -34.23 -9.50
CA VAL A 164 44.00 -34.22 -10.95
C VAL A 164 43.64 -35.61 -11.46
N GLY A 165 42.72 -35.70 -12.43
CA GLY A 165 42.35 -36.93 -13.10
C GLY A 165 41.95 -36.69 -14.55
N ASP A 166 42.95 -36.65 -15.43
CA ASP A 166 42.83 -36.83 -16.87
C ASP A 166 42.06 -38.13 -17.20
N VAL A 167 40.93 -38.04 -17.92
CA VAL A 167 40.45 -39.12 -18.78
C VAL A 167 39.84 -38.52 -20.04
N ALA A 168 40.65 -38.48 -21.09
CA ALA A 168 40.21 -38.38 -22.48
C ALA A 168 39.81 -39.76 -23.03
N THR A 169 39.17 -39.76 -24.20
CA THR A 169 38.75 -40.86 -25.10
C THR A 169 37.50 -41.65 -24.70
N SER A 170 36.51 -41.92 -25.55
CA SER A 170 36.16 -41.59 -26.94
C SER A 170 34.75 -42.19 -27.24
N PRO A 171 34.16 -41.99 -28.44
CA PRO A 171 32.71 -41.90 -28.65
C PRO A 171 32.02 -43.25 -28.93
N GLN A 172 30.70 -43.31 -28.74
CA GLN A 172 29.89 -44.37 -29.34
C GLN A 172 28.50 -43.86 -29.75
N THR A 173 28.32 -43.83 -31.06
CA THR A 173 27.06 -43.83 -31.82
C THR A 173 26.25 -45.10 -31.60
N ALA A 174 24.95 -44.94 -31.32
CA ALA A 174 23.82 -45.80 -31.71
C ALA A 174 22.55 -45.01 -31.31
N ASP A 175 21.85 -44.37 -32.24
CA ASP A 175 20.83 -44.98 -33.09
C ASP A 175 19.69 -45.58 -32.25
N GLU A 176 18.71 -44.73 -31.91
CA GLU A 176 17.33 -45.16 -31.67
C GLU A 176 16.41 -43.97 -31.99
N ALA A 177 15.88 -44.01 -33.21
CA ALA A 177 14.77 -43.20 -33.66
C ALA A 177 13.53 -43.53 -32.82
N SER A 178 13.24 -42.70 -31.81
CA SER A 178 11.90 -42.62 -31.24
C SER A 178 11.03 -41.72 -32.12
N GLU A 179 10.28 -42.37 -33.00
CA GLU A 179 9.13 -41.84 -33.70
C GLU A 179 8.05 -41.46 -32.68
N VAL A 180 8.11 -40.22 -32.19
CA VAL A 180 7.01 -39.61 -31.44
C VAL A 180 6.00 -39.08 -32.47
N THR A 181 4.94 -39.85 -32.67
CA THR A 181 3.73 -39.41 -33.35
C THR A 181 3.14 -38.23 -32.59
N ALA A 182 3.42 -37.01 -33.07
CA ALA A 182 2.75 -35.80 -32.63
C ALA A 182 1.28 -35.89 -33.05
N VAL A 183 0.41 -36.27 -32.12
CA VAL A 183 -1.03 -36.04 -32.23
C VAL A 183 -1.23 -34.54 -32.09
N ALA A 184 -1.56 -33.89 -33.20
CA ALA A 184 -2.02 -32.51 -33.21
C ALA A 184 -3.28 -32.41 -32.32
N PRO A 185 -3.38 -31.42 -31.43
CA PRO A 185 -4.67 -31.08 -30.86
C PRO A 185 -5.55 -30.56 -32.02
N ASP A 186 -6.62 -31.30 -32.29
CA ASP A 186 -7.75 -30.84 -33.09
C ASP A 186 -8.41 -29.72 -32.27
N VAL A 187 -7.97 -28.50 -32.52
CA VAL A 187 -8.62 -27.29 -32.03
C VAL A 187 -9.66 -26.96 -33.08
N ASP A 188 -10.92 -27.25 -32.77
CA ASP A 188 -12.06 -26.70 -33.48
C ASP A 188 -11.95 -25.17 -33.45
N ASP A 189 -11.42 -24.61 -34.54
CA ASP A 189 -11.47 -23.19 -34.90
C ASP A 189 -12.94 -22.79 -35.16
N ASP A 190 -13.73 -22.64 -34.10
CA ASP A 190 -14.83 -21.68 -34.08
C ASP A 190 -14.28 -20.34 -33.55
N ASP A 191 -13.38 -19.77 -34.35
CA ASP A 191 -12.96 -18.38 -34.25
C ASP A 191 -14.15 -17.49 -34.64
N ASP A 192 -14.97 -17.15 -33.64
CA ASP A 192 -15.77 -15.93 -33.65
C ASP A 192 -14.80 -14.73 -33.66
N VAL A 193 -14.29 -14.42 -34.86
CA VAL A 193 -13.56 -13.18 -35.14
C VAL A 193 -14.55 -12.03 -34.92
N ILE A 194 -14.54 -11.46 -33.71
CA ILE A 194 -15.14 -10.17 -33.44
C ILE A 194 -14.30 -9.13 -34.20
N VAL A 195 -14.67 -8.89 -35.46
CA VAL A 195 -14.22 -7.73 -36.23
C VAL A 195 -14.79 -6.51 -35.52
N LEU A 196 -13.99 -5.90 -34.65
CA LEU A 196 -14.25 -4.56 -34.14
C LEU A 196 -14.02 -3.57 -35.29
N GLU A 197 -15.04 -3.41 -36.14
CA GLU A 197 -15.17 -2.29 -37.08
C GLU A 197 -14.99 -0.97 -36.32
N SER A 198 -13.75 -0.45 -36.37
CA SER A 198 -13.33 0.78 -35.70
C SER A 198 -13.46 1.99 -36.63
N ASP A 199 -14.46 1.99 -37.51
CA ASP A 199 -14.77 3.08 -38.45
C ASP A 199 -15.92 3.96 -37.95
N ARG A 200 -15.91 4.30 -36.65
CA ARG A 200 -16.74 5.42 -36.16
C ARG A 200 -15.97 6.72 -36.35
N PRO A 201 -16.34 7.58 -37.32
CA PRO A 201 -15.77 8.91 -37.41
C PRO A 201 -16.07 9.66 -36.11
N TRP A 202 -15.03 10.20 -35.50
CA TRP A 202 -15.16 11.03 -34.31
C TRP A 202 -16.15 12.17 -34.61
N PRO A 203 -17.12 12.45 -33.74
CA PRO A 203 -17.99 13.60 -33.93
C PRO A 203 -17.14 14.87 -33.99
N PRO A 204 -17.42 15.81 -34.90
CA PRO A 204 -16.66 17.06 -34.99
C PRO A 204 -16.73 17.76 -33.63
N VAL A 205 -15.55 17.97 -33.03
CA VAL A 205 -15.40 18.77 -31.82
C VAL A 205 -15.93 20.17 -32.14
N VAL A 206 -17.10 20.49 -31.59
CA VAL A 206 -17.69 21.83 -31.67
C VAL A 206 -16.75 22.75 -30.89
N GLY A 207 -15.93 23.51 -31.63
CA GLY A 207 -15.00 24.49 -31.08
C GLY A 207 -15.77 25.56 -30.31
N GLY A 208 -15.81 25.43 -28.99
CA GLY A 208 -16.15 26.54 -28.11
C GLY A 208 -15.10 27.65 -28.22
N PRO A 209 -15.46 28.90 -27.88
CA PRO A 209 -14.54 30.03 -27.95
C PRO A 209 -13.31 29.75 -27.09
N VAL A 210 -12.14 29.77 -27.73
CA VAL A 210 -10.84 29.69 -27.07
C VAL A 210 -10.76 30.86 -26.08
N PRO A 211 -10.55 30.62 -24.77
CA PRO A 211 -10.33 31.70 -23.83
C PRO A 211 -9.08 32.48 -24.25
N GLU A 212 -9.30 33.75 -24.57
CA GLU A 212 -8.26 34.71 -24.93
C GLU A 212 -7.28 34.83 -23.74
N LEU A 213 -6.05 34.33 -23.94
CA LEU A 213 -4.96 34.45 -22.98
C LEU A 213 -4.73 35.93 -22.68
N ALA A 214 -5.01 36.35 -21.45
CA ALA A 214 -4.71 37.69 -20.98
C ALA A 214 -3.22 38.00 -21.21
N ALA A 215 -2.96 39.16 -21.82
CA ALA A 215 -1.62 39.65 -22.11
C ALA A 215 -0.75 39.73 -20.84
N PRO A 216 0.55 39.41 -20.93
CA PRO A 216 1.47 39.57 -19.80
C PRO A 216 1.55 41.05 -19.39
N PRO A 217 1.61 41.36 -18.09
CA PRO A 217 1.79 42.73 -17.62
C PRO A 217 3.14 43.28 -18.09
N ALA A 218 3.11 44.53 -18.54
CA ALA A 218 4.22 45.28 -19.09
C ALA A 218 5.35 45.49 -18.05
N ASP A 219 6.58 45.48 -18.57
CA ASP A 219 7.83 45.81 -17.89
C ASP A 219 7.73 47.07 -17.00
N GLU A 220 7.98 46.91 -15.70
CA GLU A 220 8.28 48.02 -14.80
C GLU A 220 9.78 48.40 -14.91
N PRO A 221 10.11 49.69 -15.06
CA PRO A 221 11.49 50.14 -15.17
C PRO A 221 12.23 50.05 -13.82
N SER A 222 13.43 49.48 -13.89
CA SER A 222 14.38 49.31 -12.78
C SER A 222 14.71 50.62 -12.07
N ARG A 223 14.59 50.63 -10.74
CA ARG A 223 15.09 51.72 -9.88
C ARG A 223 16.60 51.59 -9.67
N PRO A 224 17.38 52.68 -9.78
CA PRO A 224 18.81 52.66 -9.49
C PRO A 224 19.07 52.61 -7.98
N THR A 225 19.83 51.59 -7.55
CA THR A 225 20.35 51.47 -6.18
C THR A 225 21.49 52.46 -5.97
N THR A 226 21.29 53.42 -5.07
CA THR A 226 22.30 54.40 -4.65
C THR A 226 23.32 53.75 -3.72
N VAL A 227 24.58 53.75 -4.12
CA VAL A 227 25.73 53.30 -3.31
C VAL A 227 26.07 54.40 -2.30
N ALA A 228 25.81 54.16 -1.02
CA ALA A 228 26.28 55.01 0.06
C ALA A 228 27.68 54.57 0.48
N VAL A 229 28.69 55.37 0.12
CA VAL A 229 30.06 55.28 0.62
C VAL A 229 30.09 55.94 2.00
N ALA A 230 30.27 55.14 3.06
CA ALA A 230 30.49 55.64 4.42
C ALA A 230 31.95 55.45 4.84
N VAL A 231 32.45 56.50 5.47
CA VAL A 231 33.84 56.84 5.80
C VAL A 231 34.43 55.94 6.89
N SER A 232 35.68 55.53 6.69
CA SER A 232 36.53 54.81 7.64
C SER A 232 36.80 55.61 8.91
N HIS A 233 36.41 55.07 10.06
CA HIS A 233 36.98 55.42 11.36
C HIS A 233 38.04 54.39 11.76
N VAL A 234 39.29 54.86 11.85
CA VAL A 234 40.44 54.13 12.40
C VAL A 234 40.34 54.18 13.92
N GLY A 235 40.00 53.07 14.56
CA GLY A 235 39.93 52.95 16.02
C GLY A 235 40.14 51.52 16.49
N SER A 236 41.27 51.30 17.18
CA SER A 236 41.63 50.16 18.05
C SER A 236 41.22 48.75 17.62
N ALA A 237 42.22 48.01 17.16
CA ALA A 237 42.16 46.58 16.84
C ALA A 237 41.81 45.72 18.08
N ARG A 238 40.51 45.49 18.27
CA ARG A 238 39.99 44.26 18.88
C ARG A 238 40.27 43.13 17.89
N PRO A 239 40.84 41.97 18.28
CA PRO A 239 41.02 40.85 17.37
C PRO A 239 39.65 40.54 16.76
N ALA A 240 39.54 40.72 15.44
CA ALA A 240 38.32 40.48 14.71
C ALA A 240 37.93 39.01 14.98
N PRO A 241 36.68 38.73 15.40
CA PRO A 241 36.23 37.35 15.45
C PRO A 241 36.45 36.78 14.05
N ALA A 242 37.19 35.67 13.96
CA ALA A 242 37.43 35.00 12.69
C ALA A 242 36.06 34.72 12.06
N THR A 243 35.73 35.48 11.02
CA THR A 243 34.52 35.27 10.23
C THR A 243 34.71 33.93 9.54
N SER A 244 34.21 32.87 10.18
CA SER A 244 34.01 31.57 9.55
C SER A 244 32.98 31.80 8.45
N ILE A 245 33.47 32.01 7.23
CA ILE A 245 32.67 31.90 6.03
C ILE A 245 32.47 30.39 5.85
N ALA A 246 31.46 29.83 6.53
CA ALA A 246 30.99 28.49 6.22
C ALA A 246 30.44 28.56 4.79
N GLU A 247 31.18 27.97 3.86
CA GLU A 247 30.76 27.83 2.47
C GLU A 247 29.42 27.10 2.46
N SER A 248 28.35 27.80 2.08
CA SER A 248 27.02 27.21 2.02
C SER A 248 27.01 26.19 0.89
N VAL A 249 26.88 24.91 1.24
CA VAL A 249 26.70 23.84 0.27
C VAL A 249 25.33 24.04 -0.39
N ASP A 250 25.31 24.40 -1.66
CA ASP A 250 24.07 24.53 -2.43
C ASP A 250 23.52 23.13 -2.72
N VAL A 251 22.29 22.85 -2.27
CA VAL A 251 21.64 21.56 -2.46
C VAL A 251 20.86 21.59 -3.77
N ASN A 252 21.17 20.69 -4.69
CA ASN A 252 20.43 20.56 -5.94
C ASN A 252 19.01 20.02 -5.67
N LEU A 253 18.05 20.94 -5.49
CA LEU A 253 16.64 20.61 -5.20
C LEU A 253 15.99 19.76 -6.29
N ALA A 254 16.39 19.93 -7.56
CA ALA A 254 15.83 19.15 -8.66
C ALA A 254 16.25 17.68 -8.56
N GLU A 255 17.50 17.43 -8.20
CA GLU A 255 18.00 16.07 -7.95
C GLU A 255 17.34 15.44 -6.72
N LEU A 256 17.20 16.18 -5.62
CA LEU A 256 16.55 15.67 -4.41
C LEU A 256 15.09 15.30 -4.66
N ARG A 257 14.34 16.12 -5.41
CA ARG A 257 12.97 15.80 -5.85
C ARG A 257 12.93 14.52 -6.69
N ALA A 258 13.82 14.39 -7.67
CA ALA A 258 13.86 13.21 -8.51
C ALA A 258 14.17 11.93 -7.70
N ARG A 259 15.12 12.01 -6.75
CA ARG A 259 15.46 10.91 -5.85
C ARG A 259 14.28 10.53 -4.94
N THR A 260 13.61 11.52 -4.37
CA THR A 260 12.45 11.29 -3.48
C THR A 260 11.27 10.67 -4.24
N ALA A 261 10.99 11.17 -5.46
CA ALA A 261 9.97 10.58 -6.33
C ALA A 261 10.30 9.14 -6.73
N GLY A 262 11.56 8.85 -7.07
CA GLY A 262 12.03 7.50 -7.37
C GLY A 262 11.91 6.56 -6.16
N TYR A 263 12.23 7.04 -4.97
CA TYR A 263 12.04 6.32 -3.72
C TYR A 263 10.56 5.98 -3.47
N HIS A 264 9.65 6.96 -3.57
CA HIS A 264 8.21 6.71 -3.41
C HIS A 264 7.65 5.77 -4.48
N ALA A 265 8.12 5.86 -5.73
CA ALA A 265 7.76 4.92 -6.78
C ALA A 265 8.21 3.49 -6.44
N GLY A 266 9.43 3.33 -5.91
CA GLY A 266 9.94 2.04 -5.43
C GLY A 266 9.07 1.44 -4.33
N LEU A 267 8.70 2.22 -3.31
CA LEU A 267 7.82 1.74 -2.23
C LEU A 267 6.46 1.27 -2.76
N ARG A 268 5.86 2.04 -3.68
CA ARG A 268 4.59 1.66 -4.32
C ARG A 268 4.72 0.39 -5.15
N ASN A 269 5.84 0.21 -5.86
CA ASN A 269 6.09 -0.98 -6.63
C ASN A 269 6.19 -2.22 -5.75
N VAL A 270 6.95 -2.17 -4.64
CA VAL A 270 7.03 -3.27 -3.67
C VAL A 270 5.64 -3.61 -3.11
N ALA A 271 4.88 -2.59 -2.70
CA ALA A 271 3.52 -2.80 -2.21
C ALA A 271 2.61 -3.44 -3.27
N ALA A 272 2.65 -2.97 -4.52
CA ALA A 272 1.86 -3.50 -5.61
C ALA A 272 2.23 -4.95 -5.95
N THR A 273 3.52 -5.29 -6.00
CA THR A 273 3.99 -6.67 -6.23
C THR A 273 3.39 -7.64 -5.20
N ILE A 274 3.45 -7.27 -3.92
CA ILE A 274 2.94 -8.10 -2.82
C ILE A 274 1.41 -8.21 -2.85
N THR A 275 0.71 -7.10 -3.11
CA THR A 275 -0.76 -7.10 -3.20
C THR A 275 -1.26 -7.92 -4.38
N ASN A 276 -0.65 -7.75 -5.56
CA ASN A 276 -1.06 -8.43 -6.79
C ASN A 276 -0.78 -9.94 -6.74
N ALA A 277 0.30 -10.35 -6.05
CA ALA A 277 0.60 -11.76 -5.87
C ALA A 277 -0.44 -12.47 -4.98
N GLY A 278 -1.01 -11.77 -4.00
CA GLY A 278 -2.03 -12.31 -3.10
C GLY A 278 -1.58 -13.61 -2.42
N ASP A 279 -2.36 -14.68 -2.58
CA ASP A 279 -2.05 -16.01 -2.05
C ASP A 279 -1.05 -16.81 -2.92
N ARG A 280 -0.70 -16.29 -4.11
CA ARG A 280 0.24 -16.92 -5.04
C ARG A 280 1.66 -16.39 -4.92
N LEU A 281 1.97 -15.65 -3.84
CA LEU A 281 3.28 -15.07 -3.63
C LEU A 281 4.33 -16.16 -3.45
N THR A 282 5.23 -16.28 -4.43
CA THR A 282 6.34 -17.24 -4.38
C THR A 282 7.45 -16.77 -3.44
N LEU A 283 8.26 -17.70 -2.94
CA LEU A 283 9.41 -17.36 -2.09
C LEU A 283 10.43 -16.46 -2.82
N ALA A 284 10.61 -16.66 -4.12
CA ALA A 284 11.53 -15.85 -4.93
C ALA A 284 11.02 -14.41 -5.09
N GLU A 285 9.72 -14.22 -5.34
CA GLU A 285 9.10 -12.90 -5.38
C GLU A 285 9.15 -12.21 -4.02
N ALA A 286 8.90 -12.95 -2.95
CA ALA A 286 9.00 -12.44 -1.59
C ALA A 286 10.44 -11.99 -1.27
N ASP A 287 11.46 -12.79 -1.59
CA ASP A 287 12.87 -12.41 -1.39
C ASP A 287 13.26 -11.19 -2.23
N ALA A 288 12.80 -11.12 -3.48
CA ALA A 288 13.02 -9.94 -4.34
C ALA A 288 12.37 -8.68 -3.75
N ALA A 289 11.14 -8.79 -3.26
CA ALA A 289 10.42 -7.67 -2.64
C ALA A 289 11.10 -7.20 -1.34
N VAL A 290 11.54 -8.14 -0.48
CA VAL A 290 12.28 -7.81 0.75
C VAL A 290 13.62 -7.16 0.44
N SER A 291 14.36 -7.68 -0.54
CA SER A 291 15.65 -7.11 -0.95
C SER A 291 15.51 -5.71 -1.53
N GLU A 292 14.48 -5.46 -2.33
CA GLU A 292 14.17 -4.13 -2.83
C GLU A 292 13.75 -3.18 -1.70
N LEU A 293 12.97 -3.66 -0.74
CA LEU A 293 12.59 -2.87 0.43
C LEU A 293 13.79 -2.48 1.30
N GLU A 294 14.76 -3.39 1.52
CA GLU A 294 16.02 -3.07 2.21
C GLU A 294 16.82 -2.00 1.47
N ARG A 295 16.91 -2.11 0.14
CA ARG A 295 17.55 -1.11 -0.72
C ARG A 295 16.89 0.26 -0.55
N LEU A 296 15.56 0.30 -0.52
CA LEU A 296 14.78 1.52 -0.32
C LEU A 296 14.94 2.06 1.10
N ALA A 297 14.97 1.22 2.13
CA ALA A 297 15.22 1.63 3.51
C ALA A 297 16.60 2.30 3.68
N ASN A 298 17.63 1.79 3.01
CA ASN A 298 18.94 2.45 2.99
C ASN A 298 18.92 3.78 2.21
N LEU A 299 18.12 3.87 1.15
CA LEU A 299 17.93 5.12 0.42
C LEU A 299 17.16 6.16 1.26
N TYR A 300 16.22 5.73 2.09
CA TYR A 300 15.45 6.58 2.98
C TYR A 300 16.36 7.37 3.93
N ASP A 301 17.31 6.72 4.60
CA ASP A 301 18.26 7.40 5.50
C ASP A 301 19.02 8.53 4.78
N PHE A 302 19.44 8.26 3.54
CA PHE A 302 20.12 9.26 2.70
C PHE A 302 19.19 10.41 2.34
N VAL A 303 17.99 10.13 1.84
CA VAL A 303 17.04 11.18 1.43
C VAL A 303 16.58 12.00 2.64
N GLN A 304 16.36 11.36 3.79
CA GLN A 304 16.00 12.01 5.04
C GLN A 304 17.08 12.97 5.50
N LEU A 305 18.35 12.56 5.50
CA LEU A 305 19.47 13.43 5.88
C LEU A 305 19.56 14.68 5.00
N TYR A 306 19.35 14.53 3.68
CA TYR A 306 19.34 15.67 2.76
C TYR A 306 18.12 16.57 3.00
N TYR A 307 16.95 15.97 3.23
CA TYR A 307 15.73 16.70 3.50
C TYR A 307 15.82 17.53 4.79
N ASP A 308 16.40 16.96 5.85
CA ASP A 308 16.60 17.63 7.15
C ASP A 308 17.60 18.79 7.07
N SER A 309 18.48 18.80 6.07
CA SER A 309 19.41 19.91 5.82
C SER A 309 18.77 21.11 5.10
N LEU A 310 17.57 20.95 4.54
CA LEU A 310 16.90 22.00 3.78
C LEU A 310 16.42 23.13 4.68
N THR A 311 16.48 24.35 4.17
CA THR A 311 15.78 25.48 4.80
C THR A 311 14.26 25.27 4.72
N PRO A 312 13.46 25.89 5.61
CA PRO A 312 12.01 25.77 5.56
C PRO A 312 11.40 26.16 4.20
N SER A 313 11.98 27.14 3.51
CA SER A 313 11.56 27.55 2.16
C SER A 313 11.86 26.52 1.07
N GLU A 314 12.91 25.71 1.23
CA GLU A 314 13.27 24.63 0.31
C GLU A 314 12.49 23.37 0.61
N ALA A 315 12.30 23.03 1.89
CA ALA A 315 11.46 21.92 2.33
C ALA A 315 10.01 22.08 1.82
N ALA A 316 9.46 23.30 1.82
CA ALA A 316 8.12 23.58 1.25
C ALA A 316 8.02 23.33 -0.27
N ARG A 317 9.16 23.14 -0.96
CA ARG A 317 9.22 22.90 -2.40
C ARG A 317 9.46 21.42 -2.73
N VAL A 318 9.76 20.57 -1.76
CA VAL A 318 10.10 19.16 -1.98
C VAL A 318 9.19 18.30 -1.13
N ASP A 319 8.57 17.28 -1.71
CA ASP A 319 7.77 16.33 -0.93
C ASP A 319 8.67 15.61 0.08
N GLY A 320 8.19 15.46 1.32
CA GLY A 320 8.96 14.75 2.34
C GLY A 320 9.14 13.26 1.99
N PRO A 321 10.29 12.65 2.32
CA PRO A 321 10.44 11.20 2.20
C PRO A 321 9.44 10.49 3.13
N ARG A 322 8.74 9.49 2.60
CA ARG A 322 7.83 8.65 3.39
C ARG A 322 8.63 7.60 4.14
N SER A 323 8.20 7.19 5.33
CA SER A 323 8.85 6.07 6.03
C SER A 323 8.62 4.73 5.29
N PRO A 324 9.62 3.83 5.21
CA PRO A 324 9.44 2.50 4.62
C PRO A 324 8.65 1.54 5.52
N VAL A 325 8.39 1.90 6.79
CA VAL A 325 7.77 1.03 7.80
C VAL A 325 6.38 0.55 7.40
N GLU A 326 5.57 1.40 6.77
CA GLU A 326 4.22 1.03 6.32
C GLU A 326 4.29 -0.09 5.27
N THR A 327 5.15 0.07 4.26
CA THR A 327 5.38 -0.96 3.24
C THR A 327 5.98 -2.23 3.86
N ALA A 328 6.89 -2.09 4.83
CA ALA A 328 7.46 -3.23 5.54
C ALA A 328 6.40 -4.06 6.28
N ARG A 329 5.47 -3.40 6.98
CA ARG A 329 4.35 -4.09 7.65
C ARG A 329 3.45 -4.84 6.66
N ARG A 330 3.21 -4.27 5.47
CA ARG A 330 2.45 -4.95 4.41
C ARG A 330 3.18 -6.19 3.90
N VAL A 331 4.49 -6.11 3.71
CA VAL A 331 5.33 -7.27 3.33
C VAL A 331 5.31 -8.33 4.43
N GLU A 332 5.44 -7.96 5.71
CA GLU A 332 5.36 -8.90 6.84
C GLU A 332 4.01 -9.62 6.88
N ALA A 333 2.91 -8.88 6.71
CA ALA A 333 1.57 -9.46 6.68
C ALA A 333 1.40 -10.46 5.52
N ALA A 334 1.95 -10.16 4.34
CA ALA A 334 1.90 -11.08 3.21
C ALA A 334 2.75 -12.34 3.44
N LEU A 335 3.96 -12.20 3.99
CA LEU A 335 4.78 -13.35 4.40
C LEU A 335 4.05 -14.23 5.42
N GLN A 336 3.30 -13.62 6.33
CA GLN A 336 2.51 -14.35 7.32
C GLN A 336 1.33 -15.11 6.69
N ARG A 337 0.67 -14.54 5.66
CA ARG A 337 -0.38 -15.25 4.91
C ARG A 337 0.18 -16.48 4.19
N VAL A 338 1.31 -16.33 3.49
CA VAL A 338 1.99 -17.44 2.81
C VAL A 338 2.36 -18.56 3.79
N ALA A 339 2.78 -18.21 5.01
CA ALA A 339 3.12 -19.19 6.03
C ALA A 339 1.92 -19.97 6.59
N ILE A 340 0.69 -19.47 6.42
CA ILE A 340 -0.54 -20.09 6.96
C ILE A 340 -1.31 -20.83 5.86
N ALA A 341 -1.05 -20.53 4.58
CA ALA A 341 -1.78 -21.12 3.45
C ALA A 341 -1.61 -22.65 3.41
N PRO A 342 -2.68 -23.43 3.65
CA PRO A 342 -2.62 -24.89 3.74
C PRO A 342 -2.34 -25.57 2.38
N ASP A 343 -2.61 -24.85 1.29
CA ASP A 343 -2.53 -25.36 -0.09
C ASP A 343 -1.34 -24.77 -0.86
N GLY A 344 -0.52 -23.95 -0.19
CA GLY A 344 0.67 -23.39 -0.80
C GLY A 344 1.68 -24.49 -1.13
N GLU A 345 2.45 -24.30 -2.20
CA GLU A 345 3.61 -25.15 -2.56
C GLU A 345 4.66 -25.25 -1.43
N PHE A 346 4.46 -24.48 -0.35
CA PHE A 346 5.26 -24.40 0.83
C PHE A 346 4.56 -25.15 1.97
N ASP A 347 5.04 -26.35 2.31
CA ASP A 347 4.60 -27.05 3.53
C ASP A 347 5.24 -26.35 4.75
N PRO A 348 4.49 -25.62 5.60
CA PRO A 348 5.04 -24.96 6.77
C PRO A 348 5.58 -25.95 7.82
N PHE A 349 5.31 -27.25 7.67
CA PHE A 349 5.81 -28.32 8.52
C PHE A 349 7.13 -28.92 8.00
N ASP A 350 7.59 -28.55 6.80
CA ASP A 350 8.96 -28.83 6.37
C ASP A 350 9.93 -27.83 7.00
N ALA A 351 10.70 -28.31 7.98
CA ALA A 351 11.67 -27.53 8.72
C ALA A 351 12.77 -26.92 7.83
N GLU A 352 13.07 -27.50 6.65
CA GLU A 352 14.01 -26.90 5.71
C GLU A 352 13.37 -25.78 4.90
N ALA A 353 12.12 -25.94 4.45
CA ALA A 353 11.37 -24.91 3.74
C ALA A 353 11.13 -23.68 4.63
N ALA A 354 10.81 -23.87 5.91
CA ALA A 354 10.51 -22.78 6.85
C ALA A 354 11.67 -21.80 7.11
N LYS A 355 12.93 -22.24 6.98
CA LYS A 355 14.13 -21.42 7.27
C LYS A 355 14.21 -20.14 6.41
N PRO A 356 14.10 -20.20 5.07
CA PRO A 356 14.02 -19.01 4.23
C PRO A 356 12.97 -17.99 4.68
N LEU A 357 11.76 -18.44 5.03
CA LEU A 357 10.67 -17.55 5.40
C LEU A 357 10.94 -16.83 6.73
N VAL A 358 11.49 -17.56 7.72
CA VAL A 358 11.95 -16.95 8.99
C VAL A 358 13.04 -15.91 8.73
N LYS A 359 13.99 -16.20 7.85
CA LYS A 359 15.05 -15.25 7.46
C LYS A 359 14.46 -13.98 6.82
N LEU A 360 13.50 -14.12 5.90
CA LEU A 360 12.81 -12.97 5.28
C LEU A 360 12.05 -12.13 6.31
N ARG A 361 11.32 -12.75 7.23
CA ARG A 361 10.62 -12.03 8.30
C ARG A 361 11.56 -11.26 9.21
N ASN A 362 12.70 -11.84 9.58
CA ASN A 362 13.69 -11.16 10.41
C ASN A 362 14.28 -9.94 9.69
N ARG A 363 14.52 -10.03 8.38
CA ARG A 363 14.96 -8.90 7.54
C ARG A 363 13.93 -7.77 7.52
N VAL A 364 12.66 -8.10 7.31
CA VAL A 364 11.57 -7.11 7.31
C VAL A 364 11.41 -6.45 8.68
N ARG A 365 11.47 -7.23 9.77
CA ARG A 365 11.41 -6.69 11.14
C ARG A 365 12.55 -5.73 11.45
N ALA A 366 13.76 -6.03 10.98
CA ALA A 366 14.89 -5.12 11.13
C ALA A 366 14.65 -3.75 10.47
N ILE A 367 13.80 -3.66 9.43
CA ILE A 367 13.39 -2.39 8.82
C ILE A 367 12.30 -1.69 9.64
N ILE A 368 11.39 -2.46 10.26
CA ILE A 368 10.30 -1.93 11.10
C ILE A 368 10.84 -1.35 12.41
N ASP A 369 11.85 -1.98 13.00
CA ASP A 369 12.42 -1.61 14.29
C ASP A 369 13.43 -0.45 14.21
N ARG A 370 13.74 0.00 12.99
CA ARG A 370 14.68 1.09 12.70
C ARG A 370 13.96 2.42 12.64
#